data_AF-A0AB38B8Y7-F1
#
_entry.id   AF-A0AB38B8Y7-F1
#
_cell.length_a   1.000
_cell.length_b   1.000
_cell.length_c   1.000
_cell.angle_alpha   90.00
_cell.angle_beta   90.00
_cell.angle_gamma   90.00
#
_symmetry.space_group_name_H-M   'P 1'
#
loop_
_entity.id
_entity.type
_entity.pdbx_description
1 polymer ?
#
loop_
_entity_poly.entity_id
_entity_poly.type
_entity_poly.pdbx_seq_one_letter_code
_entity_poly.pdbx_strand_id
1 'polypeptide(L)' 'MFRNEPAEVAAAFAGALLAGGRFAGWFDRIVFAVLDRREDSPTRAAFAEVFAG' A
#
# COMPACT_ATOMS: atom_id res chain seq x y z
N MET A 1 0.53 18.95 6.63
CA MET A 1 0.39 17.50 6.38
C MET A 1 0.13 17.31 4.90
N PHE A 2 0.87 16.43 4.23
CA PHE A 2 0.54 16.07 2.83
C PHE A 2 -0.78 15.29 2.84
N ARG A 3 -1.76 15.74 2.07
CA ARG A 3 -3.14 15.22 2.06
C ARG A 3 -3.32 14.21 0.93
N ASN A 4 -2.40 13.25 0.82
CA ASN A 4 -2.51 12.23 -0.21
C ASN A 4 -3.65 11.28 0.13
N GLU A 5 -4.42 10.89 -0.88
CA GLU A 5 -5.47 9.89 -0.73
C GLU A 5 -4.82 8.51 -0.52
N PRO A 6 -5.14 7.78 0.57
CA PRO A 6 -4.48 6.52 0.90
C PRO A 6 -4.60 5.45 -0.20
N ALA A 7 -5.74 5.40 -0.89
CA ALA A 7 -5.97 4.46 -1.99
C ALA A 7 -5.05 4.73 -3.19
N GLU A 8 -4.82 6.00 -3.54
CA GLU A 8 -3.91 6.37 -4.63
C GLU A 8 -2.47 5.98 -4.29
N VAL A 9 -2.06 6.18 -3.04
CA VAL A 9 -0.72 5.78 -2.58
C VAL A 9 -0.56 4.26 -2.64
N ALA A 10 -1.54 3.50 -2.14
CA ALA A 10 -1.51 2.03 -2.19
C ALA A 10 -1.46 1.52 -3.63
N ALA A 11 -2.26 2.11 -4.53
CA ALA A 11 -2.28 1.77 -5.96
C ALA A 11 -0.93 2.07 -6.65
N ALA A 12 -0.29 3.19 -6.31
CA ALA A 12 1.02 3.52 -6.85
C ALA A 12 2.09 2.48 -6.46
N PHE A 13 2.07 2.00 -5.21
CA PHE A 13 2.94 0.90 -4.80
C PHE A 13 2.60 -0.40 -5.54
N ALA A 14 1.33 -0.76 -5.66
CA ALA A 14 0.90 -1.95 -6.37
C ALA A 14 1.37 -1.95 -7.84
N GLY A 15 1.23 -0.83 -8.55
CA GLY A 15 1.68 -0.73 -9.95
C GLY A 15 3.20 -0.86 -10.13
N ALA A 16 3.99 -0.54 -9.10
CA ALA A 16 5.43 -0.68 -9.15
C ALA A 16 5.91 -2.09 -8.75
N LEU A 17 5.19 -2.74 -7.81
CA LEU A 17 5.62 -3.97 -7.14
C LEU A 17 4.95 -5.24 -7.66
N LEU A 18 3.74 -5.14 -8.22
CA LEU A 18 2.92 -6.27 -8.65
C LEU A 18 2.78 -6.31 -10.18
N ALA A 19 2.21 -7.40 -10.70
CA ALA A 19 1.76 -7.56 -12.10
C ALA A 19 2.77 -7.11 -13.19
N GLY A 20 4.06 -7.38 -13.01
CA GLY A 20 5.10 -6.99 -13.97
C GLY A 20 5.55 -5.53 -13.88
N GLY A 21 5.17 -4.84 -12.80
CA GLY A 21 5.70 -3.53 -12.43
C GLY A 21 7.23 -3.53 -12.35
N ARG A 22 7.82 -2.33 -12.41
CA ARG A 22 9.28 -2.12 -12.51
C ARG A 22 10.09 -2.92 -11.49
N PHE A 23 9.55 -3.13 -10.29
CA PHE A 23 10.20 -3.80 -9.17
C PHE A 23 9.58 -5.16 -8.83
N ALA A 24 8.75 -5.72 -9.71
CA ALA A 24 8.11 -7.00 -9.49
C ALA A 24 9.16 -8.11 -9.29
N GLY A 25 9.10 -8.79 -8.13
CA GLY A 25 10.01 -9.87 -7.75
C GLY A 25 11.40 -9.44 -7.29
N TRP A 26 11.66 -8.14 -7.10
CA TRP A 26 12.99 -7.65 -6.72
C TRP A 26 13.31 -7.82 -5.23
N PHE A 27 12.28 -7.94 -4.39
CA PHE A 27 12.42 -8.01 -2.95
C PHE A 27 11.84 -9.33 -2.43
N ASP A 28 12.57 -10.00 -1.54
CA ASP A 28 12.10 -11.23 -0.89
C ASP A 28 10.88 -10.98 0.00
N ARG A 29 10.80 -9.80 0.64
CA ARG A 29 9.69 -9.42 1.52
C ARG A 29 9.51 -7.90 1.59
N ILE A 30 8.25 -7.47 1.54
CA ILE A 30 7.84 -6.08 1.71
C ILE A 30 6.81 -6.01 2.85
N VAL A 31 6.92 -5.01 3.72
CA VAL A 31 5.99 -4.78 4.83
C VAL A 31 5.57 -3.32 4.86
N PHE A 32 4.26 -3.08 4.79
CA PHE A 32 3.69 -1.74 4.96
C PHE A 32 3.28 -1.53 6.42
N ALA A 33 4.16 -0.89 7.21
CA ALA A 33 3.89 -0.55 8.61
C ALA A 33 3.08 0.76 8.71
N VAL A 34 1.74 0.63 8.65
CA VAL A 34 0.82 1.77 8.70
C VAL A 34 0.33 2.00 10.13
N LEU A 35 0.87 3.00 10.80
CA LEU A 35 0.35 3.48 12.08
C LEU A 35 -0.81 4.45 11.84
N ASP A 36 -2.03 3.96 12.03
CA ASP A 36 -3.24 4.78 12.09
C ASP A 36 -3.87 4.59 13.48
N ARG A 37 -4.16 5.70 14.17
CA ARG A 37 -4.71 5.69 15.53
C ARG A 37 -6.23 5.79 15.54
N ARG A 38 -6.86 5.97 14.38
CA ARG A 38 -8.31 5.98 14.26
C ARG A 38 -8.86 4.56 14.34
N GLU A 39 -10.04 4.42 14.91
CA GLU A 39 -10.73 3.13 15.04
C GLU A 39 -10.99 2.47 13.68
N ASP A 40 -11.39 3.26 12.68
CA ASP A 40 -11.63 2.82 11.30
C ASP A 40 -10.34 2.64 10.48
N SER A 41 -9.22 3.18 10.96
CA SER A 41 -7.88 3.06 10.37
C SER A 41 -7.85 3.11 8.83
N PRO A 42 -8.40 4.15 8.17
CA PRO A 42 -8.63 4.17 6.73
C PRO A 42 -7.35 4.00 5.90
N THR A 43 -6.20 4.49 6.38
CA THR A 43 -4.94 4.26 5.67
C THR A 43 -4.54 2.79 5.70
N ARG A 44 -4.71 2.12 6.86
CA ARG A 44 -4.41 0.69 6.96
C ARG A 44 -5.38 -0.13 6.10
N ALA A 45 -6.67 0.23 6.09
CA ALA A 45 -7.69 -0.43 5.27
C ALA A 45 -7.36 -0.36 3.78
N ALA A 46 -7.01 0.82 3.25
CA ALA A 46 -6.66 0.98 1.84
C ALA A 46 -5.48 0.10 1.40
N PHE A 47 -4.43 0.01 2.23
CA PHE A 47 -3.31 -0.90 1.96
C PHE A 47 -3.72 -2.37 2.07
N ALA A 48 -4.58 -2.71 3.03
CA ALA A 48 -5.08 -4.08 3.16
C ALA A 48 -5.92 -4.50 1.94
N GLU A 49 -6.78 -3.63 1.42
CA GLU A 49 -7.61 -3.92 0.23
C GLU A 49 -6.78 -4.15 -1.03
N VAL A 50 -5.75 -3.31 -1.27
CA VAL A 50 -4.92 -3.40 -2.47
C VAL A 50 -3.97 -4.61 -2.44
N PHE A 51 -3.51 -5.02 -1.26
CA PHE A 51 -2.54 -6.11 -1.08
C PHE A 51 -3.15 -7.38 -0.45
N ALA A 52 -4.48 -7.47 -0.35
CA ALA A 52 -5.20 -8.71 -0.03
C ALA A 52 -5.12 -9.64 -1.25
N GLY A 53 -4.05 -10.44 -1.31
CA GLY A 53 -3.94 -11.58 -2.23
C GLY A 53 -4.84 -12.73 -1.84
#